data_AF-A0A7W8LNH0-F1
#
_entry.id   AF-A0A7W8LNH0-F1
#
_cell.length_a   1.000
_cell.length_b   1.000
_cell.length_c   1.000
_cell.angle_alpha   90.00
_cell.angle_beta   90.00
_cell.angle_gamma   90.00
#
_symmetry.space_group_name_H-M   'P 1'
#
loop_
_entity.id
_entity.type
_entity.pdbx_description
1 polymer ?
#
loop_
_entity_poly.entity_id
_entity_poly.type
_entity_poly.pdbx_seq_one_letter_code
_entity_poly.pdbx_strand_id
1 'polypeptide(L)' 'MANKQNLKGTGEAVSSSETPGKKRVKIKNLICRPEGTFLAGSVYELNAKLADLLIKNGNAEESK' A
#
# COMPACT_ATOMS: atom_id res chain seq x y z
N MET A 1 -38.05 -14.30 -11.54
CA MET A 1 -37.43 -14.64 -10.24
C MET A 1 -35.95 -14.32 -10.30
N ALA A 2 -35.52 -13.29 -9.58
CA ALA A 2 -34.12 -12.99 -9.31
C ALA A 2 -34.07 -12.61 -7.83
N ASN A 3 -33.23 -13.33 -7.07
CA ASN A 3 -33.15 -13.28 -5.63
C ASN A 3 -32.85 -11.84 -5.16
N LYS A 4 -33.82 -11.22 -4.47
CA LYS A 4 -33.59 -10.01 -3.69
C LYS A 4 -32.88 -10.43 -2.40
N GLN A 5 -31.84 -9.66 -2.05
CA GLN A 5 -31.46 -9.36 -0.67
C GLN A 5 -30.85 -10.53 0.13
N ASN A 6 -29.51 -10.55 0.22
CA ASN A 6 -28.86 -10.78 1.51
C ASN A 6 -27.40 -10.31 1.52
N LEU A 7 -27.19 -8.99 1.64
CA LEU A 7 -25.93 -8.43 2.15
C LEU A 7 -26.21 -8.04 3.62
N LYS A 8 -26.35 -9.06 4.47
CA LYS A 8 -26.40 -8.87 5.92
C LYS A 8 -25.03 -9.24 6.46
N GLY A 9 -24.30 -8.21 6.85
CA GLY A 9 -22.93 -8.33 7.33
C GLY A 9 -22.35 -6.95 7.39
N THR A 10 -22.88 -6.15 8.30
CA THR A 10 -22.25 -4.94 8.83
C THR A 10 -20.82 -5.29 9.22
N GLY A 11 -19.89 -5.06 8.29
CA GLY A 11 -18.49 -4.91 8.66
C GLY A 11 -18.43 -3.64 9.48
N GLU A 12 -18.50 -3.80 10.80
CA GLU A 12 -18.13 -2.78 11.77
C GLU A 12 -16.96 -1.99 11.18
N ALA A 13 -17.18 -0.71 10.92
CA ALA A 13 -16.07 0.22 10.82
C ALA A 13 -15.48 0.31 12.24
N VAL A 14 -14.64 -0.68 12.58
CA VAL A 14 -13.76 -0.62 13.72
C VAL A 14 -12.93 0.64 13.52
N SER A 15 -13.30 1.69 14.25
CA SER A 15 -12.43 2.83 14.46
C SER A 15 -11.37 2.37 15.44
N SER A 16 -10.16 2.09 14.96
CA SER A 16 -8.92 2.16 15.74
C SER A 16 -7.71 1.83 14.85
N SER A 17 -6.94 2.85 14.51
CA SER A 17 -5.48 2.91 14.62
C SER A 17 -4.92 3.86 13.55
N GLU A 18 -4.18 4.86 14.00
CA GLU A 18 -3.05 5.41 13.27
C GLU A 18 -2.43 4.29 12.41
N THR A 19 -2.58 4.34 11.08
CA THR A 19 -2.12 3.24 10.23
C THR A 19 -0.62 3.12 10.47
N PRO A 20 -0.12 2.06 11.12
CA PRO A 20 1.23 2.08 11.66
C PRO A 20 2.22 2.14 10.50
N GLY A 21 2.89 3.30 10.42
CA GLY A 21 3.97 3.60 9.50
C GLY A 21 3.52 3.67 8.05
N LYS A 22 3.16 4.85 7.56
CA LYS A 22 3.50 5.16 6.17
C LYS A 22 4.96 5.62 6.13
N LYS A 23 5.74 5.09 5.21
CA LYS A 23 7.13 5.47 4.98
C LYS A 23 7.25 6.14 3.62
N ARG A 24 7.97 7.26 3.59
CA ARG A 24 8.36 7.91 2.34
C ARG A 24 9.59 7.22 1.79
N VAL A 25 9.48 6.69 0.58
CA VAL A 25 10.57 6.00 -0.09
C VAL A 25 10.74 6.52 -1.49
N LYS A 26 11.99 6.68 -1.92
CA LYS A 26 12.32 7.00 -3.30
C LYS A 26 12.52 5.70 -4.06
N ILE A 27 11.75 5.54 -5.12
CA ILE A 27 11.78 4.34 -5.94
C ILE A 27 12.98 4.46 -6.88
N LYS A 28 13.89 3.49 -6.86
CA LYS A 28 15.10 3.48 -7.70
C LYS A 28 14.85 2.82 -9.04
N ASN A 29 14.04 1.77 -9.06
CA ASN A 29 13.71 1.00 -10.25
C ASN A 29 12.20 1.05 -10.52
N LEU A 30 11.80 0.99 -11.80
CA LEU A 30 10.39 0.89 -12.16
C LEU A 30 9.81 -0.40 -11.57
N ILE A 31 8.79 -0.28 -10.73
CA ILE A 31 8.10 -1.43 -10.14
C ILE A 31 6.68 -1.46 -10.72
N CYS A 32 6.38 -2.50 -11.49
CA CYS A 32 5.02 -2.78 -11.95
C CYS A 32 4.43 -3.91 -11.11
N ARG A 33 3.48 -3.59 -10.22
CA ARG A 33 2.74 -4.55 -9.40
C ARG A 33 1.26 -4.48 -9.77
N PRO A 34 0.48 -5.55 -9.54
CA PRO A 34 -0.97 -5.50 -9.70
C PRO A 34 -1.63 -4.45 -8.78
N GLU A 35 -0.97 -4.11 -7.67
CA GLU A 35 -1.39 -3.06 -6.73
C GLU A 35 -1.08 -1.63 -7.22
N GLY A 36 -0.20 -1.46 -8.22
CA GLY A 36 0.19 -0.15 -8.75
C GLY A 36 1.53 -0.12 -9.48
N THR A 37 1.75 0.95 -10.25
CA THR A 37 3.03 1.23 -10.94
C THR A 37 3.79 2.33 -10.20
N PHE A 38 5.03 2.05 -9.81
CA PHE A 38 5.90 3.00 -9.13
C PHE A 38 7.05 3.39 -10.05
N LEU A 39 7.11 4.67 -10.40
CA LEU A 39 8.11 5.20 -11.33
C LEU A 39 9.46 5.37 -10.62
N ALA A 40 10.53 4.94 -11.29
CA ALA A 40 11.89 5.21 -10.86
C ALA A 40 12.16 6.71 -10.75
N GLY A 41 12.91 7.12 -9.73
CA GLY A 41 13.24 8.50 -9.42
C GLY A 41 12.20 9.24 -8.57
N SER A 42 10.97 8.75 -8.51
CA SER A 42 9.87 9.39 -7.77
C SER A 42 9.80 8.93 -6.33
N VAL A 43 9.37 9.84 -5.44
CA VAL A 43 9.12 9.56 -4.03
C VAL A 43 7.66 9.22 -3.83
N TYR A 44 7.40 8.09 -3.17
CA TYR A 44 6.07 7.62 -2.84
C TYR A 44 5.93 7.42 -1.32
N GLU A 45 4.75 7.71 -0.81
CA GLU A 45 4.37 7.39 0.55
C GLU A 45 3.67 6.02 0.53
N LEU A 46 4.40 4.99 0.96
CA LEU A 46 3.93 3.60 0.94
C LEU A 46 3.71 3.10 2.37
N ASN A 47 2.95 2.02 2.52
CA ASN A 47 2.88 1.31 3.79
C ASN A 47 4.28 0.86 4.22
N ALA A 48 4.63 0.96 5.50
CA ALA A 48 5.95 0.63 6.03
C ALA A 48 6.39 -0.79 5.66
N LYS A 49 5.47 -1.77 5.64
CA LYS A 49 5.78 -3.14 5.22
C LYS A 49 6.20 -3.19 3.75
N LEU A 50 5.48 -2.49 2.89
CA LEU A 50 5.79 -2.41 1.46
C LEU A 50 7.09 -1.62 1.23
N ALA A 51 7.25 -0.47 1.89
CA ALA A 51 8.47 0.33 1.85
C ALA A 51 9.70 -0.49 2.26
N ASP A 52 9.67 -1.16 3.42
CA ASP A 52 10.74 -2.03 3.88
C ASP A 52 11.01 -3.18 2.91
N LEU A 53 9.95 -3.79 2.34
CA LEU A 53 10.11 -4.84 1.33
C LEU A 53 10.83 -4.29 0.09
N LEU A 54 10.45 -3.11 -0.41
CA LEU A 54 11.07 -2.51 -1.58
C LEU A 54 12.52 -2.08 -1.30
N ILE A 55 12.83 -1.58 -0.11
CA ILE A 55 14.19 -1.23 0.32
C ILE A 55 15.05 -2.49 0.41
N LYS A 56 14.56 -3.56 1.08
CA LYS A 56 15.29 -4.82 1.22
C LYS A 56 15.58 -5.50 -0.12
N ASN A 57 14.67 -5.39 -1.08
CA ASN A 57 14.89 -5.90 -2.44
C ASN A 57 15.77 -4.98 -3.31
N GLY A 58 16.25 -3.84 -2.78
CA GLY A 58 17.05 -2.88 -3.53
C GLY A 58 16.28 -2.07 -4.58
N ASN A 59 14.94 -2.10 -4.54
CA ASN A 59 14.09 -1.37 -5.49
C ASN A 59 13.77 0.06 -5.04
N ALA A 60 13.88 0.35 -3.75
CA ALA A 60 13.64 1.67 -3.18
C ALA A 60 14.73 2.04 -2.16
N GLU A 61 14.82 3.31 -1.81
CA GLU A 61 15.56 3.79 -0.64
C GLU A 61 14.68 4.61 0.27
N GLU A 62 14.98 4.60 1.56
CA GLU A 62 14.31 5.48 2.52
C GLU A 62 14.64 6.94 2.17
N SER A 63 13.60 7.75 1.94
CA SER A 63 13.74 9.16 1.61
C SER A 63 13.23 9.98 2.78
N LYS A 64 14.09 10.84 3.33
CA LYS A 64 13.74 11.77 4.41
C LYS A 64 12.81 12.88 3.91
#